data_AF-A0A4Q3SCC8-F1
#
_entry.id   AF-A0A4Q3SCC8-F1
#
_cell.length_a   1.000
_cell.length_b   1.000
_cell.length_c   1.000
_cell.angle_alpha   90.00
_cell.angle_beta   90.00
_cell.angle_gamma   90.00
#
_symmetry.space_group_name_H-M   'P 1'
#
loop_
_entity.id
_entity.type
_entity.pdbx_description
1 polymer ?
#
loop_
_entity_poly.entity_id
_entity_poly.type
_entity_poly.pdbx_seq_one_letter_code
_entity_poly.pdbx_strand_id
1 'polypeptide(L)'
;SVIRMAAGGVPGNGSPDPSSIATIYWDKKKAEVFILVNNLPKAPSDKQYQLWAIVDNKPVSAGVFDVNENSEYLLKMTNISGPAVAFAVTLEKRGGSETPQGAMYVLGAI
;
A
#
# COMPACT_ATOMS: atom_id res chain seq x y z
N SER A 1 8.74 10.66 -7.10
CA SER A 1 9.45 9.92 -6.04
C SER A 1 9.30 8.44 -6.27
N VAL A 2 10.31 7.67 -5.87
CA VAL A 2 10.26 6.21 -5.80
C VAL A 2 10.40 5.85 -4.32
N ILE A 3 9.40 5.16 -3.76
CA ILE A 3 9.35 4.82 -2.34
C ILE A 3 9.27 3.30 -2.22
N ARG A 4 10.29 2.68 -1.65
CA ARG A 4 10.26 1.25 -1.33
C ARG A 4 9.62 1.05 0.04
N MET A 5 8.49 0.36 0.07
CA MET A 5 7.79 -0.04 1.29
C MET A 5 8.18 -1.48 1.62
N ALA A 6 8.44 -1.77 2.89
CA ALA A 6 8.84 -3.11 3.31
C ALA A 6 8.19 -3.47 4.65
N ALA A 7 8.11 -4.78 4.91
CA ALA A 7 7.62 -5.34 6.16
C ALA A 7 8.35 -4.79 7.40
N GLY A 8 9.67 -4.57 7.30
CA GLY A 8 10.47 -3.98 8.38
C GLY A 8 10.15 -2.50 8.68
N GLY A 9 9.38 -1.83 7.82
CA GLY A 9 8.86 -0.48 8.09
C GLY A 9 7.60 -0.48 8.96
N VAL A 10 6.91 -1.62 9.11
CA VAL A 10 5.65 -1.70 9.86
C VAL A 10 5.93 -1.64 11.38
N PRO A 11 5.30 -0.71 12.14
CA PRO A 11 5.52 -0.58 13.58
C PRO A 11 4.80 -1.68 14.40
N GLY A 12 5.18 -1.84 15.66
CA GLY A 12 4.51 -2.76 16.60
C GLY A 12 4.83 -4.24 16.34
N ASN A 13 3.82 -5.12 16.40
CA ASN A 13 3.95 -6.58 16.16
C ASN A 13 4.39 -6.95 14.71
N GLY A 14 4.79 -5.96 13.91
CA GLY A 14 5.37 -6.14 12.58
C GLY A 14 4.35 -6.55 11.52
N SER A 15 4.85 -6.69 10.29
CA SER A 15 4.07 -7.26 9.19
C SER A 15 3.74 -8.74 9.47
N PRO A 16 2.53 -9.21 9.13
CA PRO A 16 2.20 -10.64 9.12
C PRO A 16 3.11 -11.49 8.22
N ASP A 17 3.74 -10.86 7.23
CA ASP A 17 4.70 -11.49 6.33
C ASP A 17 5.98 -10.64 6.24
N PRO A 18 7.09 -11.06 6.90
CA PRO A 18 8.36 -10.35 6.91
C PRO A 18 9.03 -10.18 5.54
N SER A 19 8.62 -10.97 4.54
CA SER A 19 9.17 -10.90 3.18
C SER A 19 8.45 -9.88 2.30
N SER A 20 7.37 -9.26 2.81
CA SER A 20 6.52 -8.36 2.05
C SER A 20 7.24 -7.07 1.62
N ILE A 21 7.12 -6.75 0.34
CA ILE A 21 7.74 -5.59 -0.32
C ILE A 21 6.79 -5.05 -1.39
N ALA A 22 6.66 -3.73 -1.47
CA ALA A 22 6.06 -3.06 -2.62
C ALA A 22 6.75 -1.72 -2.87
N THR A 23 6.70 -1.21 -4.09
CA THR A 23 7.35 0.04 -4.48
C THR A 23 6.34 1.02 -5.04
N ILE A 24 6.34 2.26 -4.55
CA ILE A 24 5.51 3.34 -5.06
C ILE A 24 6.29 4.20 -6.05
N TYR A 25 5.70 4.43 -7.21
CA TYR A 25 6.11 5.48 -8.13
C TYR A 25 5.07 6.61 -8.04
N TRP A 26 5.49 7.75 -7.52
CA TRP A 26 4.60 8.91 -7.34
C TRP A 26 5.09 10.11 -8.16
N ASP A 27 4.33 10.49 -9.18
CA ASP A 27 4.49 11.76 -9.87
C ASP A 27 3.77 12.86 -9.09
N LYS A 28 4.50 13.57 -8.22
CA LYS A 28 3.96 14.64 -7.38
C LYS A 28 3.38 15.81 -8.20
N LYS A 29 3.84 16.02 -9.44
CA LYS A 29 3.34 17.13 -10.28
C LYS A 29 1.97 16.82 -10.86
N LYS A 30 1.75 15.55 -11.24
CA LYS A 30 0.48 15.07 -11.80
C LYS A 30 -0.44 14.41 -10.77
N ALA A 31 0.03 14.28 -9.53
CA ALA A 31 -0.60 13.50 -8.46
C ALA A 31 -0.77 12.01 -8.79
N GLU A 32 -0.09 11.48 -9.82
CA GLU A 32 -0.28 10.10 -10.25
C GLU A 32 0.53 9.13 -9.40
N VAL A 33 -0.15 8.10 -8.88
CA VAL A 33 0.45 7.05 -8.06
C VAL A 33 0.38 5.73 -8.81
N PHE A 34 1.50 5.01 -8.83
CA PHE A 34 1.56 3.62 -9.25
C PHE A 34 2.18 2.79 -8.13
N ILE A 35 1.70 1.57 -7.97
CA ILE A 35 2.28 0.57 -7.08
C ILE A 35 2.82 -0.58 -7.93
N LEU A 36 4.09 -0.89 -7.72
CA LEU A 36 4.70 -2.15 -8.12
C LEU A 36 4.60 -3.11 -6.95
N VAL A 37 3.81 -4.17 -7.11
CA VAL A 37 3.74 -5.26 -6.14
C VAL A 37 4.98 -6.13 -6.35
N ASN A 38 5.97 -6.02 -5.46
CA ASN A 38 7.21 -6.81 -5.58
C ASN A 38 7.04 -8.20 -4.96
N ASN A 39 6.49 -8.24 -3.75
CA ASN A 39 6.20 -9.48 -3.04
C ASN A 39 5.12 -9.21 -1.99
N LEU A 40 3.90 -9.66 -2.24
CA LEU A 40 2.81 -9.68 -1.27
C LEU A 40 2.14 -11.06 -1.34
N PRO A 41 1.74 -11.66 -0.22
CA PRO A 41 1.07 -12.95 -0.27
C PRO A 41 -0.29 -12.81 -0.94
N LYS A 42 -0.72 -13.87 -1.61
CA LYS A 42 -2.07 -13.97 -2.17
C LYS A 42 -3.13 -13.67 -1.10
N ALA A 43 -4.05 -12.78 -1.43
CA ALA A 43 -5.16 -12.44 -0.52
C ALA A 43 -6.19 -13.58 -0.46
N PRO A 44 -6.76 -13.89 0.71
CA PRO A 44 -7.99 -14.69 0.83
C PRO A 44 -9.14 -14.09 0.02
N SER A 45 -10.12 -14.90 -0.36
CA SER A 45 -11.22 -14.48 -1.23
C SER A 45 -12.12 -13.40 -0.63
N ASP A 46 -12.20 -13.30 0.70
CA ASP A 46 -12.97 -12.30 1.45
C ASP A 46 -12.17 -11.02 1.76
N LYS A 47 -10.90 -10.96 1.35
CA LYS A 47 -9.98 -9.85 1.62
C LYS A 47 -9.42 -9.24 0.34
N GLN A 48 -8.91 -8.02 0.46
CA GLN A 48 -8.29 -7.27 -0.63
C GLN A 48 -7.25 -6.29 -0.07
N TYR A 49 -6.18 -6.03 -0.82
CA TYR A 49 -5.19 -5.05 -0.39
C TYR A 49 -5.70 -3.63 -0.67
N GLN A 50 -5.32 -2.70 0.21
CA GLN A 50 -5.60 -1.28 0.05
C GLN A 50 -4.31 -0.48 0.25
N LEU A 51 -4.05 0.41 -0.70
CA LEU A 51 -2.96 1.37 -0.60
C LEU A 51 -3.45 2.63 0.11
N TRP A 52 -2.65 3.14 1.02
CA TRP A 52 -2.89 4.38 1.76
C TRP A 52 -1.73 5.34 1.55
N ALA A 53 -2.05 6.60 1.28
CA ALA A 53 -1.11 7.70 1.46
C ALA A 53 -1.36 8.34 2.83
N ILE A 54 -0.30 8.67 3.56
CA ILE A 54 -0.41 9.39 4.84
C ILE A 54 -0.25 10.88 4.56
N VAL A 55 -1.35 11.61 4.49
CA VAL A 55 -1.41 13.06 4.20
C VAL A 55 -1.85 13.77 5.47
N ASP A 56 -1.08 14.75 5.94
CA ASP A 56 -1.34 15.47 7.20
C ASP A 56 -1.61 14.52 8.39
N ASN A 57 -0.78 13.47 8.51
CA ASN A 57 -0.90 12.38 9.49
C ASN A 57 -2.23 11.59 9.43
N LYS A 58 -2.99 11.69 8.35
CA LYS A 58 -4.23 10.93 8.14
C LYS A 58 -4.09 9.97 6.94
N PRO A 59 -4.57 8.72 7.07
CA PRO A 59 -4.61 7.82 5.95
C PRO A 59 -5.66 8.28 4.93
N VAL A 60 -5.23 8.45 3.69
CA VAL A 60 -6.08 8.72 2.52
C VAL A 60 -5.99 7.51 1.62
N SER A 61 -7.14 6.92 1.27
CA SER A 61 -7.18 5.77 0.38
C SER A 61 -6.65 6.15 -1.00
N ALA A 62 -5.66 5.40 -1.48
CA ALA A 62 -5.16 5.47 -2.85
C ALA A 62 -5.75 4.35 -3.72
N GLY A 63 -6.70 3.58 -3.20
CA GLY A 63 -7.41 2.52 -3.92
C GLY A 63 -7.07 1.11 -3.44
N VAL A 64 -7.87 0.16 -3.92
CA VAL A 64 -7.77 -1.27 -3.62
C VAL A 64 -7.20 -2.05 -4.80
N PHE A 65 -6.56 -3.17 -4.54
CA PHE A 65 -6.04 -4.06 -5.57
C PHE A 65 -6.01 -5.52 -5.11
N ASP A 66 -6.17 -6.44 -6.07
CA ASP A 66 -6.03 -7.86 -5.82
C ASP A 66 -4.59 -8.32 -6.07
N VAL A 67 -4.17 -9.33 -5.29
CA VAL A 67 -2.94 -10.10 -5.50
C VAL A 67 -3.36 -11.54 -5.70
N ASN A 68 -3.34 -11.97 -6.96
CA ASN A 68 -3.86 -13.28 -7.36
C ASN A 68 -2.76 -14.36 -7.40
N GLU A 69 -1.50 -13.95 -7.59
CA GLU A 69 -0.31 -14.79 -7.73
C GLU A 69 0.94 -14.04 -7.21
N ASN A 70 2.02 -14.76 -6.86
CA ASN A 70 3.31 -14.19 -6.46
C ASN A 70 4.11 -13.70 -7.69
N SER A 71 3.51 -12.84 -8.51
CA SER A 71 4.17 -12.21 -9.65
C SER A 71 4.37 -10.72 -9.40
N GLU A 72 5.42 -10.15 -10.00
CA GLU A 72 5.60 -8.71 -9.99
C GLU A 72 4.70 -8.04 -11.02
N TYR A 73 3.91 -7.05 -10.62
CA TYR A 73 3.10 -6.27 -11.55
C TYR A 73 2.88 -4.84 -11.06
N LEU A 74 2.70 -3.94 -12.04
CA LEU A 74 2.52 -2.51 -11.84
C LEU A 74 1.05 -2.15 -12.02
N LEU A 75 0.48 -1.43 -11.05
CA LEU A 75 -0.89 -0.94 -11.07
C LEU A 75 -0.93 0.58 -10.96
N LYS A 76 -1.84 1.21 -11.72
CA LYS A 76 -2.20 2.61 -11.52
C LYS A 76 -3.20 2.70 -10.36
N MET A 77 -2.95 3.65 -9.47
CA MET A 77 -3.74 3.89 -8.27
C MET A 77 -4.48 5.22 -8.37
N THR A 78 -5.37 5.50 -7.41
CA THR A 78 -6.04 6.79 -7.30
C THR A 78 -5.00 7.88 -7.09
N ASN A 79 -5.20 9.02 -7.74
CA ASN A 79 -4.30 10.16 -7.61
C ASN A 79 -4.27 10.67 -6.16
N ILE A 80 -3.07 10.97 -5.67
CA ILE A 80 -2.84 11.52 -4.35
C ILE A 80 -2.22 12.91 -4.47
N SER A 81 -2.97 13.88 -3.97
CA SER A 81 -2.58 15.27 -3.85
C SER A 81 -2.17 15.60 -2.42
N GLY A 82 -1.35 16.64 -2.25
CA GLY A 82 -0.93 17.12 -0.94
C GLY A 82 0.39 16.49 -0.44
N PRO A 83 0.89 16.95 0.71
CA PRO A 83 2.18 16.56 1.25
C PRO A 83 2.09 15.20 1.96
N ALA A 84 1.99 14.12 1.19
CA ALA A 84 2.12 12.79 1.77
C ALA A 84 3.50 12.62 2.42
N VAL A 85 3.54 12.01 3.60
CA VAL A 85 4.78 11.74 4.36
C VAL A 85 5.16 10.26 4.38
N ALA A 86 4.21 9.37 4.06
CA ALA A 86 4.43 7.94 3.90
C ALA A 86 3.37 7.30 3.01
N PHE A 87 3.63 6.08 2.57
CA PHE A 87 2.65 5.16 2.00
C PHE A 87 2.63 3.85 2.79
N ALA A 88 1.46 3.24 2.90
CA ALA A 88 1.25 1.97 3.57
C ALA A 88 0.30 1.05 2.78
N VAL A 89 0.48 -0.27 2.90
CA VAL A 89 -0.47 -1.26 2.38
C VAL A 89 -1.03 -2.09 3.52
N THR A 90 -2.35 -2.22 3.57
CA THR A 90 -3.06 -3.10 4.50
C THR A 90 -3.86 -4.17 3.75
N LEU A 91 -4.14 -5.29 4.42
CA LEU A 91 -5.05 -6.33 3.93
C LEU A 91 -6.41 -6.18 4.60
N GLU A 92 -7.34 -5.58 3.88
CA GLU A 92 -8.67 -5.19 4.33
C GLU A 92 -9.74 -6.22 3.93
N LYS A 93 -10.99 -5.99 4.33
CA LYS A 93 -12.14 -6.71 3.75
C LYS A 93 -12.23 -6.41 2.25
N ARG A 94 -12.78 -7.34 1.48
CA ARG A 94 -13.01 -7.12 0.04
C ARG A 94 -13.83 -5.84 -0.19
N GLY A 95 -13.36 -5.00 -1.12
CA GLY A 95 -13.91 -3.65 -1.34
C GLY A 95 -13.19 -2.55 -0.57
N GLY A 96 -12.28 -2.89 0.35
CA GLY A 96 -11.53 -1.94 1.18
C GLY A 96 -12.28 -1.47 2.42
N SER A 97 -11.69 -0.48 3.08
CA SER A 97 -12.19 0.15 4.29
C SER A 97 -12.12 1.68 4.15
N GLU A 98 -12.97 2.40 4.91
CA GLU A 98 -12.93 3.87 4.98
C GLU A 98 -11.69 4.37 5.71
N THR A 99 -11.27 3.62 6.74
CA THR A 99 -10.04 3.82 7.49
C THR A 99 -9.30 2.47 7.60
N PRO A 100 -7.99 2.45 7.84
CA PRO A 100 -7.25 1.19 8.01
C PRO A 100 -7.83 0.36 9.16
N GLN A 101 -8.30 -0.86 8.86
CA GLN A 101 -8.81 -1.82 9.86
C GLN A 101 -8.08 -3.16 9.81
N GLY A 102 -7.43 -3.44 8.68
CA GLY A 102 -6.71 -4.67 8.40
C GLY A 102 -5.28 -4.66 8.93
N ALA A 103 -4.63 -5.81 8.77
CA ALA A 103 -3.21 -5.93 9.08
C ALA A 103 -2.37 -5.15 8.06
N MET A 104 -1.39 -4.40 8.55
CA MET A 104 -0.44 -3.68 7.70
C MET A 104 0.69 -4.61 7.27
N TYR A 105 0.98 -4.64 5.97
CA TYR A 105 2.01 -5.52 5.39
C TYR A 105 3.29 -4.78 5.06
N VAL A 106 3.18 -3.54 4.58
CA VAL A 106 4.35 -2.72 4.26
C VAL A 106 4.08 -1.25 4.57
N LEU A 107 5.14 -0.55 4.99
CA LEU A 107 5.17 0.90 5.19
C LEU A 107 6.47 1.44 4.59
N GLY A 108 6.41 2.63 4.00
CA GLY A 108 7.59 3.39 3.56
C GLY A 108 7.38 4.88 3.70
N ALA A 109 8.31 5.56 4.37
CA ALA A 109 8.36 7.02 4.46
C ALA A 109 8.86 7.63 3.14
N ILE A 110 8.41 8.86 2.85
CA ILE A 110 8.76 9.64 1.64
C ILE A 110 10.05 10.42 1.82
#